data_AF-A0A0S8IU49-F1
#
_entry.id   AF-A0A0S8IU49-F1
#
_cell.length_a   1.000
_cell.length_b   1.000
_cell.length_c   1.000
_cell.angle_alpha   90.00
_cell.angle_beta   90.00
_cell.angle_gamma   90.00
#
_symmetry.space_group_name_H-M   'P 1'
#
loop_
_entity.id
_entity.type
_entity.pdbx_description
1 polymer ?
#
loop_
_entity_poly.entity_id
_entity_poly.type
_entity_poly.pdbx_seq_one_letter_code
_entity_poly.pdbx_strand_id
1 'polypeptide(L)'
;MIINIEGFKYDLEICLEKARRSFCFYIRATCKSNRRTSCINNLNAILSELNFDPRKPRFADSSWIVSKKEASCFADVAKAVLSDSQFLSYLEKKLHEDRLEGEWENISHV
;
A
#
# COMPACT_ATOMS: atom_id res chain seq x y z
N MET A 1 -12.79 -0.69 6.42
CA MET A 1 -12.64 0.76 6.16
C MET A 1 -11.74 0.89 4.96
N ILE A 2 -12.07 1.77 4.03
CA ILE A 2 -11.24 2.08 2.87
C ILE A 2 -11.05 3.60 2.86
N ILE A 3 -9.81 4.06 2.72
CA ILE A 3 -9.47 5.47 2.52
C ILE A 3 -8.86 5.59 1.13
N ASN A 4 -9.44 6.44 0.29
CA ASN A 4 -8.96 6.69 -1.06
C ASN A 4 -8.07 7.93 -1.08
N ILE A 5 -6.96 7.84 -1.78
CA ILE A 5 -6.01 8.92 -2.02
C ILE A 5 -5.75 8.97 -3.52
N GLU A 6 -6.06 10.11 -4.12
CA GLU A 6 -5.89 10.31 -5.54
C GLU A 6 -4.48 10.78 -5.85
N GLY A 7 -3.72 9.98 -6.59
CA GLY A 7 -2.43 10.36 -7.17
C GLY A 7 -2.55 10.82 -8.62
N PHE A 8 -1.43 11.21 -9.22
CA PHE A 8 -1.39 11.64 -10.62
C PHE A 8 -1.47 10.45 -11.57
N LYS A 9 -0.70 9.40 -11.32
CA LYS A 9 -0.62 8.18 -12.15
C LYS A 9 -1.31 6.98 -11.51
N TYR A 10 -1.43 6.99 -10.18
CA TYR A 10 -1.98 5.88 -9.43
C TYR A 10 -3.08 6.36 -8.47
N ASP A 11 -4.16 5.60 -8.38
CA ASP A 11 -5.11 5.72 -7.28
C ASP A 11 -4.66 4.80 -6.15
N LEU A 12 -4.61 5.31 -4.93
CA LEU A 12 -4.18 4.57 -3.75
C LEU A 12 -5.37 4.32 -2.81
N GLU A 13 -5.50 3.09 -2.33
CA GLU A 13 -6.52 2.67 -1.39
C GLU A 13 -5.85 2.12 -0.13
N ILE A 14 -6.10 2.72 1.04
CA ILE A 14 -5.72 2.16 2.33
C ILE A 14 -6.88 1.29 2.81
N CYS A 15 -6.69 -0.03 2.80
CA CYS A 15 -7.71 -1.02 3.09
C CYS A 15 -7.50 -1.64 4.47
N LEU A 16 -8.56 -1.59 5.27
CA LEU A 16 -8.68 -2.27 6.55
C LEU A 16 -9.88 -3.21 6.51
N GLU A 17 -9.63 -4.48 6.28
CA GLU A 17 -10.66 -5.51 6.23
C GLU A 17 -10.72 -6.28 7.53
N LYS A 18 -11.93 -6.59 8.02
CA LYS A 18 -12.08 -7.32 9.28
C LYS A 18 -11.94 -8.82 9.02
N ALA A 19 -10.97 -9.46 9.67
CA ALA A 19 -10.71 -10.90 9.59
C ALA A 19 -10.95 -11.56 10.96
N ARG A 20 -12.16 -12.06 11.21
CA ARG A 20 -12.59 -12.65 12.50
C ARG A 20 -12.31 -11.72 13.71
N ARG A 21 -11.21 -11.96 14.44
CA ARG A 21 -10.74 -11.20 15.63
C ARG A 21 -9.63 -10.19 15.31
N SER A 22 -9.15 -10.17 14.08
CA SER A 22 -8.04 -9.33 13.61
C SER A 22 -8.50 -8.48 12.42
N PHE A 23 -7.59 -7.66 11.91
CA PHE A 23 -7.76 -6.86 10.71
C PHE A 23 -6.67 -7.22 9.71
N CYS A 24 -7.03 -7.28 8.44
CA CYS A 24 -6.08 -7.29 7.32
C CYS A 24 -5.86 -5.84 6.91
N PHE A 25 -4.61 -5.39 6.99
CA PHE A 25 -4.19 -4.06 6.54
C PHE A 25 -3.36 -4.21 5.28
N TYR A 26 -3.75 -3.49 4.23
CA TYR A 26 -2.96 -3.36 3.01
C TYR A 26 -3.24 -2.02 2.32
N ILE A 27 -2.29 -1.60 1.50
CA ILE A 27 -2.33 -0.42 0.65
C ILE A 27 -2.32 -0.93 -0.78
N ARG A 28 -3.40 -0.68 -1.50
CA ARG A 28 -3.51 -1.04 -2.92
C ARG A 28 -3.19 0.18 -3.77
N ALA A 29 -2.32 0.00 -4.75
CA ALA A 29 -2.09 0.98 -5.80
C ALA A 29 -2.73 0.50 -7.09
N THR A 30 -3.48 1.37 -7.76
CA THR A 30 -4.15 1.11 -9.04
C THR A 30 -3.62 2.07 -10.09
N CYS A 31 -2.99 1.58 -11.14
CA CYS A 31 -2.49 2.40 -12.22
C CYS A 31 -3.65 2.94 -13.07
N LYS A 32 -3.74 4.27 -13.23
CA LYS A 32 -4.85 4.91 -13.96
C LYS A 32 -4.88 4.53 -15.45
N SER A 33 -3.72 4.31 -16.08
CA SER A 33 -3.62 4.10 -17.53
C SER A 33 -4.05 2.70 -17.99
N ASN A 34 -3.81 1.67 -17.19
CA ASN A 34 -4.07 0.28 -17.56
C ASN A 34 -4.88 -0.50 -16.52
N ARG A 35 -5.31 0.17 -15.45
CA ARG A 35 -6.09 -0.39 -14.33
C ARG A 35 -5.44 -1.57 -13.61
N ARG A 36 -4.14 -1.81 -13.81
CA ARG A 36 -3.39 -2.83 -13.07
C ARG A 36 -3.26 -2.41 -11.61
N THR A 37 -3.33 -3.38 -10.71
CA THR A 37 -3.26 -3.16 -9.28
C THR A 37 -2.10 -3.90 -8.65
N SER A 38 -1.59 -3.40 -7.53
CA SER A 38 -0.61 -4.10 -6.69
C SER A 38 -0.79 -3.70 -5.23
N CYS A 39 -0.49 -4.61 -4.31
CA CYS A 39 -0.44 -4.33 -2.88
C CYS A 39 1.00 -3.96 -2.50
N ILE A 40 1.18 -2.77 -1.94
CA ILE A 40 2.50 -2.11 -1.89
C ILE A 40 3.11 -2.04 -0.49
N ASN A 41 2.54 -2.79 0.46
CA ASN A 41 2.94 -2.76 1.87
C ASN A 41 4.41 -3.11 2.08
N ASN A 42 4.92 -4.05 1.30
CA ASN A 42 6.29 -4.55 1.38
C ASN A 42 7.30 -3.67 0.62
N LEU A 43 6.86 -2.61 -0.08
CA LEU A 43 7.78 -1.68 -0.70
C LEU A 43 8.62 -0.98 0.38
N ASN A 44 9.94 -0.97 0.20
CA ASN A 44 10.87 -0.32 1.12
C ASN A 44 10.51 1.15 1.38
N ALA A 45 9.96 1.85 0.39
CA ALA A 45 9.46 3.21 0.54
C ALA A 45 8.34 3.30 1.60
N ILE A 46 7.37 2.38 1.58
CA ILE A 46 6.28 2.34 2.55
C ILE A 46 6.79 1.89 3.93
N LEU A 47 7.63 0.86 3.98
CA LEU A 47 8.20 0.35 5.23
C LEU A 47 9.02 1.40 5.97
N SER A 48 9.81 2.19 5.22
CA SER A 48 10.63 3.27 5.78
C SER A 48 9.78 4.35 6.44
N GLU A 49 8.71 4.81 5.77
CA GLU A 49 7.83 5.86 6.30
C GLU A 49 6.98 5.39 7.47
N LEU A 50 6.58 4.11 7.48
CA LEU A 50 5.90 3.49 8.62
C LEU A 50 6.87 3.18 9.78
N ASN A 51 8.16 3.49 9.62
CA ASN A 51 9.23 3.21 10.57
C ASN A 51 9.29 1.72 10.98
N PHE A 52 9.03 0.84 10.02
CA PHE A 52 9.12 -0.60 10.21
C PHE A 52 10.48 -1.11 9.75
N ASP A 53 11.04 -2.03 10.52
CA ASP A 53 12.25 -2.74 10.14
C ASP A 53 11.90 -3.76 9.04
N PRO A 54 12.39 -3.58 7.79
CA PRO A 54 12.10 -4.48 6.68
C PRO A 54 12.64 -5.89 6.91
N ARG A 55 13.55 -6.07 7.88
CA ARG A 55 14.09 -7.38 8.27
C ARG A 55 13.11 -8.21 9.10
N LYS A 56 12.01 -7.63 9.57
CA LYS A 56 11.01 -8.37 10.34
C LYS A 56 10.15 -9.20 9.39
N PRO A 57 10.10 -10.54 9.54
CA PRO A 57 9.33 -11.41 8.64
C PRO A 57 7.85 -11.04 8.53
N ARG A 58 7.27 -10.45 9.58
CA ARG A 58 5.87 -10.01 9.61
C ARG A 58 5.51 -8.96 8.54
N PHE A 59 6.51 -8.22 8.02
CA PHE A 59 6.29 -7.15 7.04
C PHE A 59 6.77 -7.51 5.63
N ALA A 60 7.23 -8.74 5.41
CA ALA A 60 7.65 -9.22 4.10
C ALA A 60 6.44 -9.40 3.15
N ASP A 61 5.26 -9.68 3.70
CA ASP A 61 4.04 -9.87 2.94
C ASP A 61 3.44 -8.53 2.45
N SER A 62 2.75 -8.58 1.32
CA SER A 62 2.02 -7.45 0.73
C SER A 62 0.71 -7.10 1.47
N SER A 63 0.35 -7.87 2.51
CA SER A 63 -0.77 -7.59 3.41
C SER A 63 -0.46 -8.09 4.82
N TRP A 64 -0.94 -7.38 5.85
CA TRP A 64 -0.58 -7.68 7.24
C TRP A 64 -1.79 -7.98 8.10
N ILE A 65 -1.71 -9.08 8.86
CA ILE A 65 -2.68 -9.37 9.93
C ILE A 65 -2.28 -8.61 11.19
N VAL A 66 -3.17 -7.72 11.61
CA VAL A 66 -2.92 -6.75 12.68
C VAL A 66 -4.10 -6.69 13.65
N SER A 67 -3.82 -6.28 14.88
CA SER A 67 -4.86 -5.95 15.86
C SER A 67 -5.64 -4.70 15.46
N LYS A 68 -6.82 -4.47 16.05
CA LYS A 68 -7.61 -3.26 15.80
C LYS A 68 -6.82 -1.97 16.05
N LYS A 69 -6.01 -1.95 17.11
CA LYS A 69 -5.22 -0.79 17.52
C LYS A 69 -4.09 -0.51 16.52
N GLU A 70 -3.37 -1.56 16.11
CA GLU A 70 -2.35 -1.47 15.06
C GLU A 70 -2.98 -1.02 13.74
N ALA A 71 -4.11 -1.60 13.33
CA ALA A 71 -4.78 -1.25 12.09
C ALA A 71 -5.11 0.25 12.02
N SER A 72 -5.71 0.80 13.08
CA SER A 72 -6.01 2.24 13.16
C SER A 72 -4.73 3.08 13.06
N CYS A 73 -3.70 2.73 13.83
CA CYS A 73 -2.44 3.45 13.82
C CYS A 73 -1.77 3.42 12.42
N PHE A 74 -1.77 2.27 11.77
CA PHE A 74 -1.17 2.12 10.44
C PHE A 74 -1.96 2.88 9.38
N ALA A 75 -3.29 2.89 9.48
CA ALA A 75 -4.16 3.68 8.62
C ALA A 75 -3.86 5.18 8.75
N ASP A 76 -3.72 5.68 9.98
CA ASP A 76 -3.48 7.09 10.25
C ASP A 76 -2.11 7.53 9.71
N VAL A 77 -1.06 6.74 9.96
CA VAL A 77 0.29 7.03 9.45
C VAL A 77 0.32 6.92 7.92
N ALA A 78 -0.22 5.84 7.35
CA ALA A 78 -0.28 5.67 5.90
C ALA A 78 -1.06 6.82 5.24
N LYS A 79 -2.17 7.26 5.83
CA LYS A 79 -2.92 8.41 5.34
C LYS A 79 -2.08 9.68 5.37
N ALA A 80 -1.40 9.95 6.48
CA ALA A 80 -0.56 11.15 6.61
C ALA A 80 0.56 11.18 5.56
N VAL A 81 1.28 10.05 5.42
CA VAL A 81 2.38 9.88 4.48
C VAL A 81 1.91 9.98 3.03
N LEU A 82 0.84 9.28 2.67
CA LEU A 82 0.34 9.26 1.28
C LEU A 82 -0.40 10.54 0.89
N SER A 83 -0.82 11.37 1.86
CA SER A 83 -1.37 12.69 1.60
C SER A 83 -0.30 13.76 1.40
N ASP A 84 0.97 13.45 1.68
CA ASP A 84 2.09 14.34 1.37
C ASP A 84 2.41 14.29 -0.13
N SER A 85 2.37 15.44 -0.78
CA SER A 85 2.51 15.51 -2.24
C SER A 85 3.91 15.17 -2.74
N GLN A 86 4.96 15.43 -1.94
CA GLN A 86 6.33 15.10 -2.31
C GLN A 86 6.55 13.59 -2.23
N PHE A 87 6.12 12.98 -1.13
CA PHE A 87 6.18 11.54 -0.93
C PHE A 87 5.33 10.81 -1.97
N LEU A 88 4.10 11.27 -2.23
CA LEU A 88 3.23 10.67 -3.23
C LEU A 88 3.89 10.70 -4.62
N SER A 89 4.50 11.83 -5.01
CA SER A 89 5.22 11.93 -6.28
C SER A 89 6.43 10.99 -6.36
N TYR A 90 7.17 10.86 -5.25
CA TYR A 90 8.29 9.92 -5.14
C TYR A 90 7.80 8.46 -5.23
N LEU A 91 6.74 8.12 -4.51
CA LEU A 91 6.15 6.79 -4.50
C LEU A 91 5.66 6.41 -5.90
N GLU A 92 4.93 7.30 -6.60
CA GLU A 92 4.48 7.01 -7.96
C GLU A 92 5.62 6.76 -8.94
N LYS A 93 6.76 7.45 -8.77
CA LYS A 93 7.97 7.15 -9.55
C LYS A 93 8.46 5.73 -9.27
N LYS A 94 8.50 5.32 -7.99
CA LYS A 94 8.89 3.96 -7.58
C LYS A 94 7.92 2.89 -8.07
N LEU A 95 6.62 3.12 -7.95
CA LEU A 95 5.58 2.23 -8.50
C LEU A 95 5.69 2.09 -10.01
N HIS A 96 6.10 3.14 -10.70
CA HIS A 96 6.31 3.09 -12.15
C HIS A 96 7.55 2.28 -12.54
N GLU A 97 8.68 2.48 -11.83
CA GLU A 97 9.90 1.68 -11.98
C GLU A 97 9.60 0.19 -11.74
N ASP A 98 9.00 -0.14 -10.60
CA ASP A 98 8.61 -1.49 -10.19
C ASP A 98 7.65 -2.18 -11.19
N ARG A 99 6.69 -1.42 -11.74
CA ARG A 99 5.79 -1.92 -12.79
C ARG A 99 6.52 -2.22 -14.10
N LEU A 100 7.55 -1.44 -14.46
CA LEU A 100 8.34 -1.69 -15.68
C LEU A 100 9.21 -2.94 -15.52
N GLU A 101 9.62 -3.27 -14.29
CA GLU A 101 10.39 -4.46 -13.96
C GLU A 101 9.54 -5.75 -13.89
N GLY A 102 8.21 -5.63 -13.93
CA GLY A 102 7.29 -6.75 -14.13
C GLY A 102 6.71 -7.36 -12.86
N GLU A 103 6.92 -6.75 -11.69
CA GLU A 103 6.51 -7.25 -10.37
C GLU A 103 5.00 -7.07 -10.06
N TRP A 104 4.18 -6.63 -11.03
CA TRP A 104 2.77 -6.32 -10.81
C TRP A 104 1.86 -7.41 -11.36
N GLU A 105 1.04 -8.01 -10.49
CA GLU A 105 0.05 -9.02 -10.89
C GLU A 105 -0.94 -8.46 -11.92
N ASN A 106 -1.11 -9.18 -13.03
CA ASN A 106 -2.20 -8.92 -13.97
C ASN A 106 -3.47 -9.54 -13.38
N ILE A 107 -4.45 -8.72 -12.98
CA ILE A 107 -5.82 -9.23 -12.89
C ILE A 107 -6.34 -9.32 -14.33
N SER A 108 -6.11 -10.46 -14.97
CA SER A 108 -7.00 -10.90 -16.05
C SER A 108 -8.36 -11.15 -15.40
N HIS A 109 -9.30 -10.23 -15.62
CA HIS A 109 -10.71 -10.46 -15.32
C HIS A 109 -11.11 -11.82 -15.93
N VAL A 110 -11.55 -12.75 -15.07
CA VAL A 110 -12.39 -13.89 -15.45
C VAL A 110 -13.83 -13.44 -15.31
#